data_AF-A0ABC8LYD8-F1
#
_entry.id   AF-A0ABC8LYD8-F1
#
_cell.length_a   1.000
_cell.length_b   1.000
_cell.length_c   1.000
_cell.angle_alpha   90.00
_cell.angle_beta   90.00
_cell.angle_gamma   90.00
#
_symmetry.space_group_name_H-M   'P 1'
#
loop_
_entity.id
_entity.type
_entity.pdbx_description
1 polymer ?
#
loop_
_entity_poly.entity_id
_entity_poly.type
_entity_poly.pdbx_seq_one_letter_code
_entity_poly.pdbx_strand_id
1 'polypeptide(L)'
;MAKPILRIGSRKNTRSGSRKNVRRIPKGVIHVQASFNNTIMTVTDVRGRVISWSSAGTCGFRGTRRGTPFAAQTAAGNAIRAVVDQ
;
A
#
# COMPACT_ATOMS: atom_id res chain seq x y z
N MET A 1 40.98 12.93 24.02
CA MET A 1 40.67 12.40 22.66
C MET A 1 39.31 11.71 22.69
N ALA A 2 38.24 12.38 22.24
CA ALA A 2 36.93 11.75 22.08
C ALA A 2 36.56 11.79 20.60
N LYS A 3 36.37 10.62 19.98
CA LYS A 3 35.97 10.49 18.57
C LYS A 3 34.48 10.78 18.45
N PRO A 4 34.02 11.61 17.49
CA PRO A 4 32.60 11.89 17.31
C PRO A 4 31.88 10.67 16.70
N ILE A 5 30.71 10.35 17.25
CA ILE A 5 29.82 9.29 16.76
C ILE A 5 29.06 9.83 15.53
N LEU A 6 29.36 9.30 14.35
CA LEU A 6 28.64 9.61 13.12
C LEU A 6 27.21 9.06 13.19
N ARG A 7 26.22 9.95 13.36
CA ARG A 7 24.79 9.62 13.22
C ARG A 7 24.48 9.44 11.74
N ILE A 8 24.39 8.19 11.29
CA ILE A 8 23.95 7.83 9.94
C ILE A 8 22.47 8.20 9.81
N GLY A 9 22.20 9.36 9.20
CA GLY A 9 20.85 9.77 8.84
C GLY A 9 20.21 8.74 7.92
N SER A 10 18.99 8.30 8.25
CA SER A 10 18.24 7.38 7.40
C SER A 10 18.03 8.02 6.03
N ARG A 11 18.66 7.50 4.98
CA ARG A 11 18.32 7.85 3.60
C ARG A 11 16.85 7.54 3.38
N LYS A 12 15.98 8.56 3.41
CA LYS A 12 14.66 8.46 2.80
C LYS A 12 14.90 8.29 1.31
N ASN A 13 14.74 7.06 0.83
CA ASN A 13 14.81 6.73 -0.58
C ASN A 13 13.55 7.28 -1.25
N THR A 14 13.53 8.58 -1.54
CA THR A 14 12.51 9.18 -2.41
C THR A 14 12.72 8.59 -3.79
N ARG A 15 11.99 7.50 -4.08
CA ARG A 15 11.86 6.99 -5.43
C ARG A 15 11.28 8.11 -6.28
N SER A 16 12.12 8.74 -7.07
CA SER A 16 11.76 9.60 -8.18
C SER A 16 10.88 8.80 -9.12
N GLY A 17 9.56 8.85 -8.86
CA GLY A 17 8.58 8.23 -9.72
C GLY A 17 8.61 8.96 -11.05
N SER A 18 9.15 8.31 -12.08
CA SER A 18 8.86 8.70 -13.46
C SER A 18 7.36 8.93 -13.57
N ARG A 19 6.94 10.01 -14.25
CA ARG A 19 5.54 10.26 -14.57
C ARG A 19 5.02 9.01 -15.29
N LYS A 20 4.45 8.08 -14.52
CA LYS A 20 3.86 6.86 -15.05
C LYS A 20 2.72 7.35 -15.91
N ASN A 21 2.83 7.10 -17.21
CA ASN A 21 1.72 7.26 -18.14
C ASN A 21 0.47 6.67 -17.48
N VAL A 22 -0.48 7.54 -17.14
CA VAL A 22 -1.71 7.17 -16.45
C VAL A 22 -2.52 6.35 -17.43
N ARG A 23 -2.46 5.03 -17.28
CA ARG A 23 -3.31 4.12 -18.04
C ARG A 23 -4.67 4.13 -17.37
N ARG A 24 -5.65 4.78 -17.97
CA ARG A 24 -7.05 4.66 -17.54
C ARG A 24 -7.54 3.27 -17.86
N ILE A 25 -7.91 2.52 -16.82
CA ILE A 25 -8.40 1.14 -16.95
C ILE A 25 -9.90 1.15 -16.65
N PRO A 26 -10.77 0.85 -17.64
CA PRO A 26 -12.22 0.91 -17.44
C PRO A 26 -12.77 -0.26 -16.62
N LYS A 27 -12.06 -1.40 -16.61
CA LYS A 27 -12.45 -2.61 -15.88
C LYS A 27 -11.22 -3.31 -15.30
N GLY A 28 -11.33 -3.70 -14.04
CA GLY A 28 -10.30 -4.43 -13.31
C GLY A 28 -10.88 -5.53 -12.43
N VAL A 29 -10.00 -6.23 -11.74
CA VAL A 29 -10.31 -7.26 -10.74
C VAL A 29 -9.74 -6.80 -9.39
N ILE A 30 -10.48 -7.03 -8.32
CA ILE A 30 -10.02 -6.76 -6.96
C ILE A 30 -9.76 -8.10 -6.28
N HIS A 31 -8.51 -8.33 -5.90
CA HIS A 31 -8.09 -9.48 -5.12
C HIS A 31 -8.07 -9.11 -3.64
N VAL A 32 -8.77 -9.90 -2.83
CA VAL A 32 -8.84 -9.71 -1.37
C VAL A 32 -8.25 -10.94 -0.70
N GLN A 33 -7.08 -10.77 -0.09
CA GLN A 33 -6.49 -11.79 0.76
C GLN A 33 -6.83 -11.47 2.21
N ALA A 34 -7.86 -12.13 2.73
CA ALA A 34 -8.27 -12.04 4.12
C ALA A 34 -7.63 -13.16 4.92
N SER A 35 -6.78 -12.80 5.89
CA SER A 35 -6.21 -13.72 6.88
C SER A 35 -6.51 -13.21 8.27
N PHE A 36 -6.44 -14.07 9.29
CA PHE A 36 -6.68 -13.69 10.69
C PHE A 36 -5.83 -12.51 11.16
N ASN A 37 -4.64 -12.33 10.59
CA ASN A 37 -3.66 -11.34 11.04
C ASN A 37 -3.55 -10.13 10.12
N ASN A 38 -4.12 -10.16 8.92
CA ASN A 38 -4.02 -9.08 7.94
C ASN A 38 -5.04 -9.23 6.81
N THR A 39 -5.54 -8.11 6.31
CA THR A 39 -6.27 -8.04 5.03
C THR A 39 -5.44 -7.26 4.02
N ILE A 40 -5.15 -7.89 2.88
CA ILE A 40 -4.43 -7.27 1.77
C ILE A 40 -5.41 -7.17 0.59
N MET A 41 -5.50 -5.99 0.02
CA MET A 41 -6.33 -5.70 -1.14
C MET A 41 -5.45 -5.26 -2.28
N THR A 42 -5.64 -5.85 -3.44
CA THR A 42 -4.84 -5.58 -4.63
C THR A 42 -5.78 -5.39 -5.80
N VAL A 43 -5.66 -4.24 -6.46
CA VAL A 43 -6.45 -3.90 -7.63
C VAL A 43 -5.59 -4.15 -8.86
N THR A 44 -6.13 -4.95 -9.78
CA THR A 44 -5.42 -5.36 -10.99
C THR A 44 -6.25 -5.10 -12.24
N ASP A 45 -5.56 -4.98 -13.37
CA ASP A 45 -6.18 -5.13 -14.69
C ASP A 45 -6.70 -6.56 -14.90
N VAL A 46 -7.56 -6.72 -15.90
CA VAL A 46 -7.95 -8.04 -16.45
C VAL A 46 -6.73 -8.88 -16.87
N ARG A 47 -5.61 -8.22 -17.23
CA ARG A 47 -4.33 -8.87 -17.59
C ARG A 47 -3.47 -9.25 -16.38
N GLY A 48 -3.93 -9.03 -15.15
CA GLY A 48 -3.19 -9.34 -13.92
C GLY A 48 -2.09 -8.34 -13.56
N ARG A 49 -2.07 -7.15 -14.18
CA ARG A 49 -1.12 -6.09 -13.80
C ARG A 49 -1.65 -5.33 -12.59
N VAL A 50 -0.82 -5.18 -11.56
CA VAL A 50 -1.17 -4.45 -10.34
C VAL A 50 -1.18 -2.95 -10.59
N ILE A 51 -2.31 -2.32 -10.31
CA ILE A 51 -2.54 -0.88 -10.41
C ILE A 51 -2.20 -0.23 -9.06
N SER A 52 -2.86 -0.73 -8.03
CA SER A 52 -2.70 -0.29 -6.65
C SER A 52 -2.83 -1.48 -5.71
N TRP A 53 -2.25 -1.34 -4.53
CA TRP A 53 -2.43 -2.29 -3.45
C TRP A 53 -2.42 -1.54 -2.12
N SER A 54 -3.16 -2.05 -1.16
CA SER A 54 -3.17 -1.56 0.21
C SER A 54 -3.40 -2.73 1.16
N SER A 55 -2.98 -2.56 2.40
CA SER A 55 -3.23 -3.55 3.43
C SER A 55 -3.52 -2.86 4.75
N ALA A 56 -4.10 -3.59 5.71
CA ALA A 56 -4.27 -3.08 7.06
C ALA A 56 -2.92 -2.61 7.66
N GLY A 57 -1.83 -3.31 7.35
CA GLY A 57 -0.48 -2.89 7.77
C GLY A 57 -0.02 -1.57 7.14
N THR A 58 -0.27 -1.37 5.84
CA THR A 58 0.07 -0.14 5.11
C THR A 58 -0.71 1.07 5.64
N CYS A 59 -1.92 0.85 6.15
CA CYS A 59 -2.76 1.88 6.77
C CYS A 59 -2.34 2.23 8.21
N GLY A 60 -1.26 1.64 8.73
CA GLY A 60 -0.71 1.94 10.06
C GLY A 60 -1.29 1.09 11.20
N PHE A 61 -2.16 0.12 10.92
CA PHE A 61 -2.64 -0.82 11.93
C PHE A 61 -1.56 -1.84 12.28
N ARG A 62 -1.32 -2.03 13.58
CA ARG A 62 -0.28 -2.92 14.13
C ARG A 62 -0.86 -3.87 15.17
N GLY A 63 -0.18 -5.00 15.38
CA GLY A 63 -0.59 -6.03 16.34
C GLY A 63 -1.97 -6.61 16.03
N THR A 64 -2.75 -6.90 17.07
CA THR A 64 -4.11 -7.47 16.98
C THR A 64 -5.08 -6.59 16.18
N ARG A 65 -4.87 -5.26 16.17
CA ARG A 65 -5.71 -4.33 15.41
C ARG A 65 -5.62 -4.52 13.89
N ARG A 66 -4.55 -5.17 13.38
CA ARG A 66 -4.34 -5.40 11.94
C ARG A 66 -5.32 -6.42 11.34
N GLY A 67 -5.83 -7.35 12.14
CA GLY A 67 -6.81 -8.36 11.71
C GLY A 67 -8.27 -7.91 11.82
N THR A 68 -8.53 -6.71 12.36
CA THR A 68 -9.90 -6.24 12.63
C THR A 68 -10.64 -5.86 11.34
N PRO A 69 -11.98 -6.00 11.29
CA PRO A 69 -12.77 -5.59 10.13
C PRO A 69 -12.65 -4.09 9.84
N PHE A 70 -12.45 -3.26 10.87
CA PHE A 70 -12.22 -1.83 10.71
C PHE A 70 -10.92 -1.52 9.96
N ALA A 71 -9.86 -2.28 10.22
CA ALA A 71 -8.60 -2.14 9.49
C ALA A 71 -8.76 -2.59 8.03
N ALA A 72 -9.55 -3.63 7.77
CA ALA A 72 -9.87 -4.09 6.42
C ALA A 72 -10.66 -3.04 5.62
N GLN A 73 -11.67 -2.42 6.23
CA GLN A 73 -12.45 -1.34 5.60
C GLN A 73 -11.55 -0.15 5.22
N THR A 74 -10.66 0.23 6.11
CA THR A 74 -9.71 1.33 5.87
C THR A 74 -8.74 0.97 4.73
N ALA A 75 -8.25 -0.27 4.69
CA ALA A 75 -7.40 -0.76 3.60
C ALA A 75 -8.12 -0.74 2.25
N ALA A 76 -9.40 -1.14 2.23
CA ALA A 76 -10.26 -1.08 1.03
C ALA A 76 -10.40 0.34 0.50
N GLY A 77 -10.78 1.28 1.37
CA GLY A 77 -10.93 2.68 1.01
C GLY A 77 -9.64 3.25 0.41
N ASN A 78 -8.49 2.98 1.01
CA ASN A 78 -7.20 3.45 0.50
C ASN A 78 -6.81 2.81 -0.83
N ALA A 79 -7.06 1.52 -1.04
CA ALA A 79 -6.76 0.85 -2.31
C ALA A 79 -7.59 1.43 -3.47
N ILE A 80 -8.87 1.68 -3.23
CA ILE A 80 -9.82 2.21 -4.24
C ILE A 80 -9.54 3.69 -4.52
N ARG A 81 -9.31 4.49 -3.48
CA ARG A 81 -9.04 5.93 -3.62
C ARG A 81 -7.81 6.19 -4.48
N ALA A 82 -6.76 5.38 -4.33
CA ALA A 82 -5.57 5.43 -5.18
C ALA A 82 -5.81 5.06 -6.66
N VAL A 83 -6.97 4.49 -7.02
CA VAL A 83 -7.38 4.19 -8.40
C VAL A 83 -8.31 5.27 -8.94
N VAL A 84 -9.16 5.86 -8.09
CA VAL A 84 -10.03 6.98 -8.47
C VAL A 84 -9.21 8.25 -8.72
N ASP A 85 -8.17 8.46 -7.91
CA ASP A 85 -7.27 9.61 -8.02
C ASP A 85 -6.23 9.46 -9.16
N GLN A 86 -6.23 8.33 -9.90
CA GLN A 86 -5.38 8.10 -11.08
C GLN A 86 -5.97 8.72 -12.34
#